data_AF-A0A914K5R0-F1
#
_entry.id   AF-A0A914K5R0-F1
#
_cell.length_a   1.000
_cell.length_b   1.000
_cell.length_c   1.000
_cell.angle_alpha   90.00
_cell.angle_beta   90.00
_cell.angle_gamma   90.00
#
_symmetry.space_group_name_H-M   'P 1'
#
loop_
_entity.id
_entity.type
_entity.pdbx_description
1 polymer ?
#
loop_
_entity_poly.entity_id
_entity_poly.type
_entity_poly.pdbx_seq_one_letter_code
_entity_poly.pdbx_strand_id
1 'polypeptide(L)'
;MKFPDNRVATINYTNSASAPVLTLSCTLCQNLLNLTVSLYESHSMEEIQDQINSTHCTKLGLFKSICYLTLNRYYSDLYDSLSDAIEKVKMGKQETVDVRSICREVKLCSSDVVPAFCKSYYIEEYQNSIIIQSNPLAPKKEL
;
A
#
# COMPACT_ATOMS: atom_id res chain seq x y z
N MET A 1 56.78 -15.63 15.37
CA MET A 1 56.06 -14.33 15.35
C MET A 1 54.56 -14.62 15.44
N LYS A 2 53.86 -14.04 16.41
CA LYS A 2 52.41 -14.20 16.62
C LYS A 2 51.66 -13.27 15.66
N PHE A 3 50.70 -13.80 14.90
CA PHE A 3 49.77 -13.00 14.10
C PHE A 3 48.60 -12.53 14.99
N PRO A 4 48.14 -11.27 14.87
CA PRO A 4 47.06 -10.75 15.68
C PRO A 4 45.68 -11.18 15.15
N ASP A 5 44.84 -11.56 16.12
CA ASP A 5 43.38 -11.59 16.22
C ASP A 5 42.52 -11.35 14.96
N ASN A 6 41.83 -12.41 14.52
CA ASN A 6 40.73 -12.40 13.56
C ASN A 6 39.50 -11.73 14.19
N ARG A 7 39.40 -10.40 14.12
CA ARG A 7 38.09 -9.73 14.20
C ARG A 7 37.43 -9.79 12.83
N VAL A 8 36.61 -10.82 12.64
CA VAL A 8 35.64 -10.87 11.55
C VAL A 8 34.68 -9.70 11.74
N ALA A 9 34.88 -8.63 10.97
CA ALA A 9 33.85 -7.62 10.77
C ALA A 9 32.79 -8.25 9.85
N THR A 10 31.72 -8.78 10.44
CA THR A 10 30.53 -9.18 9.69
C THR A 10 29.83 -7.91 9.21
N ILE A 11 30.17 -7.45 8.01
CA ILE A 11 29.40 -6.41 7.32
C ILE A 11 28.30 -7.13 6.51
N ASN A 12 27.15 -7.34 7.14
CA ASN A 12 25.94 -7.80 6.47
C ASN A 12 25.11 -6.59 6.04
N TYR A 13 25.27 -6.13 4.80
CA TYR A 13 24.19 -5.50 4.01
C TYR A 13 24.56 -5.59 2.52
N THR A 14 24.00 -6.58 1.84
CA THR A 14 23.94 -6.63 0.38
C THR A 14 22.98 -5.54 -0.11
N ASN A 15 23.50 -4.31 -0.21
CA ASN A 15 22.90 -3.20 -0.94
C ASN A 15 22.87 -3.55 -2.44
N SER A 16 21.87 -4.33 -2.84
CA SER A 16 21.51 -4.48 -4.25
C SER A 16 20.47 -3.42 -4.59
N ALA A 17 20.50 -2.89 -5.82
CA ALA A 17 19.59 -1.87 -6.35
C ALA A 17 18.08 -2.20 -6.23
N SER A 18 17.72 -3.38 -5.69
CA SER A 18 16.36 -3.83 -5.44
C SER A 18 15.68 -3.11 -4.26
N ALA A 19 16.42 -2.69 -3.22
CA ALA A 19 15.81 -2.11 -2.02
C ALA A 19 15.11 -0.75 -2.26
N PRO A 20 15.71 0.19 -3.03
CA PRO A 20 15.03 1.44 -3.41
C PRO A 20 13.80 1.20 -4.29
N VAL A 21 13.86 0.23 -5.21
CA VAL A 21 12.75 -0.11 -6.12
C VAL A 21 11.58 -0.71 -5.35
N LEU A 22 11.83 -1.65 -4.44
CA LEU A 22 10.80 -2.25 -3.59
C LEU A 22 10.13 -1.23 -2.68
N THR A 23 10.89 -0.22 -2.23
CA THR A 23 10.32 0.89 -1.46
C THR A 23 9.39 1.73 -2.30
N LEU A 24 9.83 2.17 -3.49
CA LEU A 24 9.01 2.99 -4.37
C LEU A 24 7.71 2.28 -4.77
N SER A 25 7.79 0.99 -5.09
CA SER A 25 6.62 0.15 -5.39
C SER A 25 5.64 0.08 -4.21
N CYS A 26 6.15 -0.06 -2.99
CA CYS A 26 5.34 -0.12 -1.78
C CYS A 26 4.67 1.23 -1.49
N THR A 27 5.40 2.34 -1.60
CA THR A 27 4.86 3.69 -1.43
C THR A 27 3.80 4.03 -2.49
N LEU A 28 4.03 3.65 -3.74
CA LEU A 28 3.04 3.82 -4.80
C LEU A 28 1.78 3.01 -4.49
N CYS A 29 1.92 1.75 -4.10
CA CYS A 29 0.78 0.92 -3.73
C CYS A 29 -0.06 1.52 -2.60
N GLN A 30 0.58 1.96 -1.51
CA GLN A 30 -0.11 2.57 -0.38
C GLN A 30 -0.87 3.84 -0.80
N ASN A 31 -0.24 4.68 -1.64
CA ASN A 31 -0.90 5.88 -2.17
C ASN A 31 -2.09 5.53 -3.06
N LEU A 32 -1.95 4.53 -3.94
CA LEU A 32 -3.04 4.07 -4.79
C LEU A 32 -4.22 3.59 -3.96
N LEU A 33 -3.99 2.74 -2.95
CA LEU A 33 -5.05 2.25 -2.07
C LEU A 33 -5.72 3.34 -1.25
N ASN A 34 -4.96 4.29 -0.71
CA ASN A 34 -5.54 5.43 0.03
C ASN A 34 -6.50 6.23 -0.86
N LEU A 35 -6.11 6.47 -2.12
CA LEU A 35 -6.98 7.12 -3.10
C LEU A 35 -8.21 6.26 -3.42
N THR A 36 -8.02 4.96 -3.67
CA THR A 36 -9.12 4.03 -3.94
C THR A 36 -10.13 4.04 -2.81
N VAL A 37 -9.69 3.96 -1.54
CA VAL A 37 -10.59 3.95 -0.39
C VAL A 37 -11.43 5.22 -0.29
N SER A 38 -10.83 6.38 -0.55
CA SER A 38 -11.57 7.66 -0.52
C SER A 38 -12.70 7.76 -1.57
N LEU A 39 -12.64 6.94 -2.62
CA LEU A 39 -13.61 6.93 -3.71
C LEU A 39 -14.51 5.69 -3.73
N TYR A 40 -14.14 4.64 -2.98
CA TYR A 40 -14.70 3.29 -3.04
C TYR A 40 -16.22 3.23 -2.90
N GLU A 41 -16.82 4.03 -2.02
CA GLU A 41 -18.28 3.98 -1.79
C GLU A 41 -19.11 4.76 -2.83
N SER A 42 -18.45 5.56 -3.68
CA SER A 42 -19.12 6.55 -4.53
C SER A 42 -18.89 6.36 -6.03
N HIS A 43 -17.96 5.50 -6.42
CA HIS A 43 -17.54 5.30 -7.80
C HIS A 43 -17.33 3.81 -8.09
N SER A 44 -17.50 3.42 -9.34
CA SER A 44 -17.12 2.10 -9.84
C SER A 44 -15.60 1.95 -9.90
N MET A 45 -15.11 0.70 -9.94
CA MET A 45 -13.69 0.40 -10.08
C MET A 45 -13.04 1.15 -11.25
N GLU A 46 -13.69 1.16 -12.42
CA GLU A 46 -13.20 1.83 -13.64
C GLU A 46 -13.11 3.35 -13.47
N GLU A 47 -14.14 3.97 -12.88
CA GLU A 47 -14.15 5.42 -12.60
C GLU A 47 -13.03 5.82 -11.62
N ILE A 48 -12.80 5.02 -10.57
CA ILE A 48 -11.72 5.27 -9.62
C ILE A 48 -10.36 5.12 -10.31
N GLN A 49 -10.18 4.10 -11.15
CA GLN A 49 -8.95 3.92 -11.91
C GLN A 49 -8.67 5.12 -12.81
N ASP A 50 -9.67 5.58 -13.57
CA ASP A 50 -9.56 6.72 -14.46
C ASP A 50 -9.27 8.03 -13.69
N GLN A 51 -9.88 8.19 -12.52
CA GLN A 51 -9.63 9.36 -11.67
C GLN A 51 -8.21 9.34 -11.10
N ILE A 52 -7.72 8.21 -10.60
CA ILE A 52 -6.33 8.08 -10.14
C ILE A 52 -5.37 8.36 -11.30
N ASN A 53 -5.67 7.82 -12.47
CA ASN A 53 -4.84 7.97 -13.65
C ASN A 53 -4.71 9.45 -14.09
N SER A 54 -5.85 10.10 -14.29
CA SER A 54 -5.95 11.48 -14.77
C SER A 54 -5.47 12.50 -13.73
N THR A 55 -5.74 12.25 -12.44
CA THR A 55 -5.57 13.26 -11.38
C THR A 55 -4.29 13.05 -10.55
N HIS A 56 -3.87 11.81 -10.33
CA HIS A 56 -2.69 11.50 -9.51
C HIS A 56 -1.48 11.17 -10.38
N CYS A 57 -1.55 10.13 -11.23
CA CYS A 57 -0.39 9.70 -12.01
C CYS A 57 0.12 10.80 -12.95
N THR A 58 -0.77 11.61 -13.53
CA THR A 58 -0.38 12.74 -14.40
C THR A 58 0.45 13.82 -13.68
N LYS A 59 0.27 13.99 -12.37
CA LYS A 59 0.97 15.00 -11.57
C LYS A 59 2.35 14.56 -11.06
N LEU A 60 2.69 13.28 -11.20
CA LEU A 60 3.94 12.71 -10.67
C LEU A 60 5.19 12.99 -11.51
N GLY A 61 5.13 13.91 -12.49
CA GLY A 61 6.29 14.36 -13.27
C GLY A 61 7.06 13.18 -13.90
N LEU A 62 8.34 13.04 -13.52
CA LEU A 62 9.22 11.95 -14.01
C LEU A 62 8.73 10.54 -13.63
N PHE A 63 7.93 10.40 -12.57
CA PHE A 63 7.38 9.12 -12.12
C PHE A 63 6.03 8.78 -12.76
N LYS A 64 5.51 9.63 -13.64
CA LYS A 64 4.24 9.40 -14.36
C LYS A 64 4.20 8.00 -14.97
N SER A 65 5.19 7.65 -15.80
CA SER A 65 5.19 6.36 -16.50
C SER A 65 5.15 5.16 -15.55
N ILE A 66 5.86 5.23 -14.42
CA ILE A 66 5.85 4.15 -13.42
C ILE A 66 4.47 4.05 -12.77
N CYS A 67 3.86 5.17 -12.39
CA CYS A 67 2.51 5.18 -11.82
C CYS A 67 1.47 4.58 -12.79
N TYR A 68 1.48 4.98 -14.05
CA TYR A 68 0.58 4.45 -15.09
C TYR A 68 0.75 2.93 -15.26
N LEU A 69 2.00 2.47 -15.35
CA LEU A 69 2.30 1.05 -15.52
C LEU A 69 1.89 0.23 -14.29
N THR A 70 2.13 0.75 -13.08
CA THR A 70 1.73 0.10 -11.84
C THR A 70 0.20 0.05 -11.72
N LEU A 71 -0.48 1.16 -11.98
CA LEU A 71 -1.94 1.23 -11.97
C LEU A 71 -2.53 0.21 -12.96
N ASN A 72 -2.15 0.28 -14.23
CA ASN A 72 -2.73 -0.61 -15.25
C ASN A 72 -2.44 -2.10 -15.02
N ARG A 73 -1.33 -2.43 -14.35
CA ARG A 73 -0.94 -3.82 -14.10
C ARG A 73 -1.56 -4.42 -12.84
N TYR A 74 -1.69 -3.63 -11.78
CA TYR A 74 -1.99 -4.16 -10.44
C TYR A 74 -3.32 -3.66 -9.86
N TYR A 75 -4.00 -2.71 -10.51
CA TYR A 75 -5.16 -2.06 -9.92
C TYR A 75 -6.34 -3.01 -9.66
N SER A 76 -6.59 -3.98 -10.55
CA SER A 76 -7.63 -5.00 -10.31
C SER A 76 -7.35 -5.80 -9.05
N ASP A 77 -6.15 -6.37 -8.94
CA ASP A 77 -5.74 -7.15 -7.75
C ASP A 77 -5.81 -6.31 -6.47
N LEU A 78 -5.42 -5.03 -6.55
CA LEU A 78 -5.52 -4.09 -5.43
C LEU A 78 -6.97 -3.80 -5.02
N TYR A 79 -7.84 -3.60 -6.01
CA TYR A 79 -9.24 -3.31 -5.78
C TYR A 79 -9.95 -4.52 -5.16
N ASP A 80 -9.67 -5.73 -5.66
CA ASP A 80 -10.25 -6.97 -5.15
C ASP A 80 -9.80 -7.24 -3.70
N SER A 81 -8.49 -7.17 -3.42
CA SER A 81 -7.98 -7.31 -2.05
C SER A 81 -8.54 -6.25 -1.10
N LEU A 82 -8.73 -5.01 -1.59
CA LEU A 82 -9.36 -3.96 -0.80
C LEU A 82 -10.84 -4.29 -0.52
N SER A 83 -11.61 -4.63 -1.55
CA SER A 83 -13.02 -4.99 -1.43
C SER A 83 -13.22 -6.09 -0.39
N ASP A 84 -12.42 -7.16 -0.48
CA ASP A 84 -12.43 -8.27 0.48
C ASP A 84 -12.12 -7.80 1.92
N ALA A 85 -11.14 -6.90 2.10
CA ALA A 85 -10.81 -6.34 3.40
C ALA A 85 -11.95 -5.48 3.96
N ILE A 86 -12.60 -4.67 3.12
CA ILE A 86 -13.74 -3.84 3.49
C ILE A 86 -14.92 -4.71 3.91
N GLU A 87 -15.21 -5.78 3.17
CA GLU A 87 -16.27 -6.72 3.52
C GLU A 87 -16.02 -7.40 4.87
N LYS A 88 -14.76 -7.80 5.16
CA LYS A 88 -14.38 -8.35 6.46
C LYS A 88 -14.65 -7.36 7.60
N VAL A 89 -14.37 -6.07 7.39
CA VAL A 89 -14.68 -5.02 8.37
C VAL A 89 -16.19 -4.86 8.55
N LYS A 90 -16.96 -4.79 7.46
CA LYS A 90 -18.42 -4.67 7.49
C LYS A 90 -19.11 -5.86 8.17
N MET A 91 -18.53 -7.07 8.04
CA MET A 91 -18.99 -8.28 8.72
C MET A 91 -18.52 -8.39 10.19
N GLY A 92 -17.75 -7.43 10.71
CA GLY A 92 -17.19 -7.48 12.06
C GLY A 92 -16.11 -8.55 12.25
N LYS A 93 -15.52 -9.06 11.17
CA LYS A 93 -14.40 -10.02 11.22
C LYS A 93 -13.04 -9.33 11.41
N GLN A 94 -12.98 -8.03 11.18
CA GLN A 94 -11.79 -7.21 11.26
C GLN A 94 -12.17 -5.79 11.70
N GLU A 95 -11.32 -5.11 12.48
CA GLU A 95 -11.63 -3.76 12.97
C GLU A 95 -11.21 -2.66 11.99
N THR A 96 -10.11 -2.86 11.26
CA THR A 96 -9.52 -1.84 10.36
C THR A 96 -8.92 -2.49 9.13
N VAL A 97 -8.86 -1.76 8.01
CA VAL A 97 -8.17 -2.21 6.80
C VAL A 97 -6.69 -1.86 6.90
N ASP A 98 -5.81 -2.86 6.83
CA ASP A 98 -4.35 -2.66 6.76
C ASP A 98 -3.92 -2.54 5.29
N VAL A 99 -3.67 -1.30 4.87
CA VAL A 99 -3.27 -0.92 3.51
C VAL A 99 -1.99 -1.63 3.09
N ARG A 100 -1.05 -1.78 4.03
CA ARG A 100 0.25 -2.36 3.73
C ARG A 100 0.19 -3.87 3.56
N SER A 101 -0.69 -4.52 4.31
CA SER A 101 -0.96 -5.94 4.15
C SER A 101 -1.55 -6.24 2.77
N ILE A 102 -2.49 -5.43 2.28
CA ILE A 102 -3.00 -5.53 0.89
C ILE A 102 -1.85 -5.36 -0.10
N CYS A 103 -1.00 -4.33 0.07
CA CYS A 103 0.13 -4.10 -0.83
C CYS A 103 1.15 -5.25 -0.88
N ARG A 104 1.23 -6.06 0.17
CA ARG A 104 2.07 -7.25 0.23
C ARG A 104 1.41 -8.45 -0.44
N GLU A 105 0.09 -8.62 -0.31
CA GLU A 105 -0.67 -9.65 -1.03
C GLU A 105 -0.44 -9.52 -2.54
N VAL A 106 -0.46 -8.29 -3.06
CA VAL A 106 -0.17 -8.00 -4.48
C VAL A 106 1.33 -7.88 -4.80
N LYS A 107 2.21 -8.21 -3.85
CA LYS A 107 3.68 -8.25 -4.00
C LYS A 107 4.34 -6.91 -4.34
N LEU A 108 3.70 -5.78 -4.00
CA LEU A 108 4.27 -4.44 -4.15
C LEU A 108 5.03 -3.96 -2.89
N CYS A 109 4.74 -4.54 -1.72
CA CYS A 109 5.52 -4.39 -0.49
C CYS A 109 6.23 -5.70 -0.11
N SER A 110 7.50 -5.62 0.33
CA SER A 110 8.30 -6.78 0.75
C SER A 110 8.21 -7.11 2.25
N SER A 111 7.71 -6.18 3.07
CA SER A 111 7.62 -6.32 4.53
C SER A 111 6.58 -5.34 5.11
N ASP A 112 6.09 -5.65 6.30
CA ASP A 112 5.19 -4.89 7.19
C ASP A 112 5.86 -3.63 7.75
N VAL A 113 7.19 -3.58 7.74
CA VAL A 113 7.96 -2.52 8.40
C VAL A 113 8.54 -1.57 7.38
N VAL A 114 8.33 -0.25 7.56
CA VAL A 114 8.95 0.76 6.70
C VAL A 114 10.46 0.62 6.86
N PRO A 115 11.23 0.36 5.77
CA PRO A 115 12.67 0.23 5.89
C PRO A 115 13.25 1.47 6.57
N ALA A 116 14.24 1.28 7.44
CA ALA A 116 14.78 2.36 8.28
C ALA A 116 15.26 3.57 7.45
N PHE A 117 15.79 3.35 6.25
CA PHE A 117 16.23 4.40 5.33
C PHE A 117 15.08 5.23 4.74
N CYS A 118 13.84 4.72 4.77
CA CYS A 118 12.66 5.41 4.25
C CYS A 118 11.95 6.21 5.34
N LYS A 119 12.23 5.96 6.63
CA LYS A 119 11.54 6.62 7.75
C LYS A 119 11.64 8.15 7.70
N SER A 120 12.74 8.70 7.18
CA SER A 120 12.90 10.15 7.01
C SER A 120 12.07 10.76 5.89
N TYR A 121 11.57 9.94 4.96
CA TYR A 121 10.74 10.35 3.82
C TYR A 121 9.25 10.05 4.05
N TYR A 122 8.96 9.11 4.93
CA TYR A 122 7.60 8.86 5.44
C TYR A 122 7.30 9.89 6.52
N ILE A 123 6.63 10.99 6.13
CA ILE A 123 5.92 11.86 7.08
C ILE A 123 4.88 10.97 7.78
N GLU A 124 4.68 11.15 9.09
CA GLU A 124 3.80 10.35 9.97
C GLU A 124 2.32 10.23 9.50
N GLU A 125 1.95 10.90 8.40
CA GLU A 125 0.60 10.94 7.83
C GLU A 125 0.24 9.74 6.93
N TYR A 126 1.16 8.82 6.64
CA TYR A 126 0.81 7.56 5.97
C TYR A 126 0.11 6.64 6.97
N GLN A 127 -1.22 6.79 7.09
CA GLN A 127 -2.05 5.87 7.85
C GLN A 127 -1.89 4.46 7.28
N ASN A 128 -1.21 3.58 8.04
CA ASN A 128 -1.06 2.17 7.68
C ASN A 128 -2.37 1.38 7.86
N SER A 129 -3.33 1.96 8.56
CA SER A 129 -4.66 1.42 8.79
C SER A 129 -5.71 2.45 8.43
N ILE A 130 -6.73 2.02 7.71
CA ILE A 130 -7.90 2.84 7.41
C ILE A 130 -9.05 2.35 8.29
N ILE A 131 -9.59 3.26 9.10
CA ILE A 131 -10.79 3.03 9.89
C ILE A 131 -11.98 3.27 8.97
N ILE A 132 -12.68 2.20 8.61
CA ILE A 132 -13.94 2.31 7.89
C ILE A 132 -15.04 2.32 8.94
N GLN A 133 -15.72 3.47 9.08
CA GLN A 133 -16.89 3.55 9.95
C GLN A 133 -17.98 2.65 9.36
N SER A 134 -18.23 1.52 10.00
CA SER A 134 -19.41 0.71 9.72
C SER A 134 -20.63 1.51 10.14
N ASN A 135 -21.42 1.95 9.17
CA ASN A 135 -22.74 2.47 9.47
C ASN A 135 -23.56 1.29 10.03
N PRO A 136 -24.04 1.34 11.28
CA PRO A 136 -24.81 0.25 11.84
C PRO A 136 -26.05 0.04 10.97
N LEU A 137 -26.23 -1.21 10.52
CA LEU A 137 -27.40 -1.64 9.75
C LEU A 137 -28.66 -1.02 10.35
N ALA A 138 -29.35 -0.21 9.55
CA ALA A 138 -30.68 0.30 9.90
C ALA A 138 -31.55 -0.90 10.35
N PRO A 139 -32.28 -0.78 11.47
CA PRO A 139 -33.08 -1.87 11.99
C PRO A 139 -34.05 -2.35 10.91
N LYS A 140 -34.06 -3.67 10.67
CA LYS A 140 -35.07 -4.33 9.83
C LYS A 140 -36.44 -3.88 10.33
N LYS A 141 -37.19 -3.15 9.51
CA LYS A 141 -38.64 -3.01 9.70
C LYS A 141 -39.24 -4.40 9.52
N GLU A 142 -39.66 -5.00 10.62
CA GLU A 142 -40.63 -6.10 10.58
C GLU A 142 -41.91 -5.57 9.92
N LEU A 143 -42.37 -6.29 8.91
CA LEU A 143 -43.67 -6.13 8.26
C LEU A 143 -44.18 -7.53 7.93
#